data_AF-J9DQE9-F1
#
_entry.id   AF-J9DQE9-F1
#
_cell.length_a   1.000
_cell.length_b   1.000
_cell.length_c   1.000
_cell.angle_alpha   90.00
_cell.angle_beta   90.00
_cell.angle_gamma   90.00
#
_symmetry.space_group_name_H-M   'P 1'
#
loop_
_entity.id
_entity.type
_entity.pdbx_description
1 polymer ?
#
loop_
_entity_poly.entity_id
_entity_poly.type
_entity_poly.pdbx_seq_one_letter_code
_entity_poly.pdbx_strand_id
1 'polypeptide(L)' 'MSVPEGDYERGKKLFKMRCLQCHVIDSDANKNGPTLKGVIGRKSGTVDGYPYSSANKNKYLDALNSIFIPTIYLLL' A
#
# COMPACT_ATOMS: atom_id res chain seq x y z
N MET A 1 10.63 14.90 9.21
CA MET A 1 9.25 15.36 8.93
C MET A 1 8.31 14.40 9.61
N SER A 2 7.53 14.86 10.59
CA SER A 2 6.48 14.05 11.21
C SER A 2 5.18 14.19 10.42
N VAL A 3 4.44 13.09 10.30
CA VAL A 3 3.07 13.13 9.77
C VAL A 3 2.16 13.62 10.91
N PRO A 4 1.34 14.67 10.71
CA PRO A 4 0.42 15.15 11.74
C PRO A 4 -0.73 14.15 11.97
N GLU A 5 -1.46 14.34 13.08
CA GLU A 5 -2.63 13.52 13.42
C GLU A 5 -3.68 13.55 12.30
N GLY A 6 -4.34 12.40 12.08
CA GLY A 6 -5.33 12.25 11.03
C GLY A 6 -6.67 12.91 11.37
N ASP A 7 -7.31 13.53 10.37
CA ASP A 7 -8.71 13.96 10.45
C ASP A 7 -9.55 13.05 9.53
N TYR A 8 -10.48 12.33 10.14
CA TYR A 8 -11.34 11.38 9.44
C TYR A 8 -12.21 12.04 8.36
N GLU A 9 -12.88 13.14 8.66
CA GLU A 9 -13.81 13.79 7.72
C GLU A 9 -13.05 14.43 6.57
N ARG A 10 -11.90 15.04 6.86
CA ARG A 10 -11.00 15.55 5.82
C ARG A 10 -10.47 14.41 4.94
N GLY A 11 -10.04 13.31 5.55
CA GLY A 11 -9.54 12.11 4.84
C GLY A 11 -10.61 11.51 3.92
N LYS A 12 -11.84 11.38 4.41
CA LYS A 12 -13.00 10.92 3.63
C LYS A 12 -13.26 11.80 2.41
N LYS A 13 -13.20 13.13 2.57
CA LYS A 13 -13.33 14.07 1.43
C LYS A 13 -12.20 13.87 0.42
N LEU A 14 -10.95 13.78 0.88
CA LEU A 14 -9.78 13.56 0.01
C LEU A 14 -9.89 12.24 -0.76
N PHE A 15 -10.31 11.16 -0.09
CA PHE A 15 -10.49 9.85 -0.71
C PHE A 15 -11.49 9.92 -1.87
N LYS A 16 -12.64 10.56 -1.64
CA LYS A 16 -13.66 10.75 -2.69
C LYS A 16 -13.13 11.54 -3.88
N MET A 17 -12.33 12.58 -3.64
CA MET A 17 -11.81 13.45 -4.70
C MET A 17 -10.62 12.87 -5.47
N ARG A 18 -9.80 12.02 -4.84
CA ARG A 18 -8.49 11.60 -5.37
C ARG A 18 -8.33 10.10 -5.59
N CYS A 19 -9.05 9.27 -4.84
CA CYS A 19 -8.81 7.83 -4.80
C CYS A 19 -10.00 7.04 -5.37
N LEU A 20 -11.23 7.50 -5.11
CA LEU A 20 -12.47 6.77 -5.42
C LEU A 20 -12.69 6.50 -6.92
N GLN A 21 -12.11 7.31 -7.79
CA GLN A 21 -12.14 7.07 -9.24
C GLN A 21 -11.49 5.74 -9.60
N CYS A 22 -10.39 5.38 -8.92
CA CYS A 22 -9.62 4.18 -9.23
C CYS A 22 -9.81 3.07 -8.22
N HIS A 23 -10.23 3.36 -6.99
CA HIS A 23 -10.29 2.40 -5.90
C HIS A 23 -11.68 2.33 -5.26
N VAL A 24 -11.93 1.22 -4.56
CA VAL A 24 -13.04 1.04 -3.61
C VAL A 24 -12.46 0.76 -2.24
N ILE A 25 -13.23 1.05 -1.19
CA ILE A 25 -12.78 0.86 0.21
C ILE A 25 -13.70 -0.08 1.00
N ASP A 26 -14.89 -0.37 0.46
CA ASP A 26 -16.01 -1.03 1.12
C ASP A 26 -16.36 -2.40 0.50
N SER A 27 -15.71 -2.78 -0.60
CA SER A 27 -15.93 -4.06 -1.29
C SER A 27 -14.61 -4.68 -1.73
N ASP A 28 -14.65 -5.96 -2.07
CA ASP A 28 -13.49 -6.70 -2.58
C ASP A 28 -13.35 -6.56 -4.11
N ALA A 29 -14.17 -5.73 -4.74
CA ALA A 29 -14.12 -5.47 -6.18
C ALA A 29 -12.87 -4.68 -6.56
N ASN A 30 -12.25 -5.05 -7.68
CA ASN A 30 -11.17 -4.27 -8.28
C ASN A 30 -11.75 -3.34 -9.36
N LYS A 31 -11.16 -2.15 -9.49
CA LYS A 31 -11.44 -1.18 -10.57
C LYS A 31 -10.15 -1.01 -11.37
N ASN A 32 -9.90 0.20 -11.89
CA ASN A 32 -8.61 0.60 -12.44
C ASN A 32 -7.47 0.39 -11.43
N GLY A 33 -7.75 0.51 -10.13
CA GLY A 33 -6.89 0.13 -9.01
C GLY A 33 -7.48 -1.03 -8.19
N PRO A 34 -6.65 -1.73 -7.39
CA PRO A 34 -7.11 -2.80 -6.51
C PRO A 34 -8.00 -2.26 -5.39
N THR A 35 -8.80 -3.12 -4.75
CA THR A 35 -9.52 -2.73 -3.53
C THR A 35 -8.57 -2.23 -2.43
N LEU A 36 -8.97 -1.19 -1.71
CA LEU A 36 -8.29 -0.66 -0.52
C LEU A 36 -8.94 -1.11 0.79
N LYS A 37 -9.94 -1.99 0.73
CA LYS A 37 -10.48 -2.64 1.93
C LYS A 37 -9.38 -3.41 2.65
N GLY A 38 -9.16 -3.09 3.92
CA GLY A 38 -8.09 -3.68 4.73
C GLY A 38 -6.67 -3.37 4.24
N VAL A 39 -6.43 -2.21 3.61
CA VAL A 39 -5.10 -1.85 3.09
C VAL A 39 -4.05 -1.61 4.19
N ILE A 40 -4.46 -1.17 5.37
CA ILE A 40 -3.54 -0.88 6.48
C ILE A 40 -2.93 -2.19 6.98
N GLY A 41 -1.60 -2.29 6.92
CA GLY A 41 -0.84 -3.49 7.30
C GLY A 41 -0.81 -4.61 6.26
N ARG A 42 -1.55 -4.48 5.14
CA ARG A 42 -1.55 -5.48 4.07
C ARG A 42 -0.29 -5.38 3.23
N LYS A 43 0.29 -6.53 2.87
CA LYS A 43 1.44 -6.61 1.97
C LYS A 43 1.10 -6.02 0.59
N SER A 44 2.05 -5.30 -0.02
CA SER A 44 1.86 -4.70 -1.33
C SER A 44 1.74 -5.76 -2.43
N GLY A 45 0.93 -5.48 -3.44
CA GLY A 45 0.84 -6.36 -4.62
C GLY A 45 0.18 -7.72 -4.39
N THR A 46 -0.62 -7.89 -3.32
CA THR A 46 -1.19 -9.19 -2.93
C THR A 46 -2.72 -9.29 -3.03
N VAL A 47 -3.40 -8.33 -3.65
CA VAL A 47 -4.85 -8.48 -3.92
C VAL A 47 -5.04 -9.44 -5.08
N ASP A 48 -5.81 -10.48 -4.85
CA ASP A 48 -6.07 -11.51 -5.85
C ASP A 48 -6.80 -10.94 -7.08
N GLY A 49 -6.44 -11.47 -8.24
CA GLY A 49 -7.04 -11.09 -9.52
C GLY A 49 -6.69 -9.68 -10.03
N TYR A 50 -5.85 -8.89 -9.32
CA TYR A 50 -5.40 -7.59 -9.82
C TYR A 50 -4.01 -7.68 -10.50
N PRO A 51 -3.85 -7.18 -11.74
CA PRO A 51 -2.58 -7.24 -12.47
C PRO A 51 -1.61 -6.14 -12.01
N TYR A 52 -0.92 -6.36 -10.90
CA TYR A 52 0.11 -5.45 -10.40
C TYR A 52 1.35 -5.40 -11.31
N SER A 53 1.97 -4.21 -11.37
CA SER A 53 3.32 -4.05 -11.95
C SER A 53 4.37 -4.83 -11.15
N SER A 54 5.45 -5.22 -11.81
CA SER A 54 6.58 -5.92 -11.17
C SER A 54 7.15 -5.13 -9.99
N ALA A 55 7.23 -3.81 -10.12
CA ALA A 55 7.69 -2.91 -9.06
C ALA A 55 6.81 -2.98 -7.79
N ASN A 56 5.49 -3.04 -7.94
CA ASN A 56 4.59 -3.09 -6.78
C ASN A 56 4.68 -4.44 -6.05
N LYS A 57 4.78 -5.55 -6.80
CA LYS A 57 4.95 -6.90 -6.26
C LYS A 57 6.25 -7.05 -5.46
N ASN A 58 7.35 -6.47 -5.96
CA ASN A 58 8.67 -6.64 -5.38
C ASN A 58 8.95 -5.69 -4.20
N LYS A 59 8.15 -4.64 -4.00
CA LYS A 59 8.42 -3.62 -2.99
C LYS A 59 8.58 -4.16 -1.57
N TYR A 60 7.85 -5.23 -1.23
CA TYR A 60 8.01 -5.90 0.06
C TYR A 60 9.38 -6.61 0.20
N LEU A 61 9.85 -7.27 -0.86
CA LEU A 61 11.16 -7.92 -0.88
C LEU A 61 12.28 -6.88 -0.78
N ASP A 62 12.15 -5.76 -1.50
CA ASP A 62 13.12 -4.67 -1.43
C ASP A 62 13.20 -4.05 -0.04
N ALA A 63 12.05 -3.91 0.64
CA ALA A 63 12.00 -3.41 2.01
C ALA A 63 12.68 -4.38 2.99
N LEU A 64 12.45 -5.70 2.86
CA LEU A 64 13.14 -6.70 3.66
C LEU A 64 14.65 -6.69 3.41
N ASN A 65 15.06 -6.73 2.15
CA ASN A 65 16.48 -6.73 1.78
C ASN A 65 17.19 -5.48 2.31
N SER A 66 16.53 -4.31 2.27
CA SER A 66 17.11 -3.07 2.79
C SER A 66 17.24 -3.04 4.32
N ILE A 67 16.45 -3.84 5.05
CA ILE A 67 16.51 -3.95 6.52
C ILE A 67 17.54 -5.01 6.94
N PHE A 68 17.62 -6.15 6.23
CA PHE A 68 18.42 -7.31 6.64
C PHE A 68 19.84 -7.36 6.05
N ILE A 69 20.09 -6.77 4.87
CA ILE A 69 21.44 -6.70 4.28
C ILE A 69 22.41 -5.85 5.14
N PRO A 70 22.04 -4.68 5.71
CA PRO A 70 22.99 -3.92 6.52
C PRO A 70 23.37 -4.63 7.83
N THR A 71 22.51 -5.48 8.40
CA THR A 71 22.82 -6.25 9.62
C THR A 71 23.77 -7.42 9.39
N ILE A 72 23.77 -8.03 8.19
CA ILE A 72 24.68 -9.14 7.87
C ILE A 72 26.09 -8.60 7.56
N TYR A 73 26.20 -7.45 6.90
CA TYR A 73 27.49 -6.81 6.62
C TYR A 73 28.20 -6.22 7.86
N LEU A 74 27.48 -6.03 8.97
CA LEU A 74 28.07 -5.55 10.23
C LEU A 74 28.60 -6.69 11.12
N LEU A 75 28.34 -7.95 10.76
CA LEU A 75 28.74 -9.16 11.48
C LEU A 75 29.86 -9.95 10.76
N LEU A 76 30.34 -9.45 9.63
CA LEU A 76 31.56 -9.88 8.92
C LEU A 76 32.61 -8.77 9.02
#